data_AF-A0A3N5V5G5-F1
#
_entry.id   AF-A0A3N5V5G5-F1
#
_cell.length_a   1.000
_cell.length_b   1.000
_cell.length_c   1.000
_cell.angle_alpha   90.00
_cell.angle_beta   90.00
_cell.angle_gamma   90.00
#
_symmetry.space_group_name_H-M   'P 1'
#
loop_
_entity.id
_entity.type
_entity.pdbx_description
1 polymer ?
#
loop_
_entity_poly.entity_id
_entity_poly.type
_entity_poly.pdbx_seq_one_letter_code
_entity_poly.pdbx_strand_id
1 'polypeptide(L)' 'MSDRVNGSVLVVGGGIAGMQSALDLASSGYYVYLLEKGPSIGGAMAALDKTFPTNDCAM' A
#
# COMPACT_ATOMS: atom_id res chain seq x y z
N MET A 1 10.30 -0.63 -19.92
CA MET A 1 10.54 0.26 -18.78
C MET A 1 12.03 0.54 -18.65
N SER A 2 12.54 1.51 -19.39
CA SER A 2 13.78 2.21 -19.00
C SER A 2 13.31 3.55 -18.47
N ASP A 3 12.75 3.55 -17.27
CA ASP A 3 12.19 4.73 -16.64
C ASP A 3 13.21 5.28 -15.65
N ARG A 4 13.70 6.49 -15.92
CA ARG A 4 14.54 7.23 -14.99
C ARG A 4 13.73 7.43 -13.70
N VAL A 5 14.04 6.65 -12.68
CA VAL A 5 13.42 6.81 -11.35
C VAL A 5 13.89 8.13 -10.75
N ASN A 6 12.93 9.00 -10.42
CA ASN A 6 13.20 10.35 -9.92
C ASN A 6 13.88 10.35 -8.54
N GLY A 7 13.73 9.25 -7.81
CA GLY A 7 14.30 9.02 -6.48
C GLY A 7 13.73 7.74 -5.88
N SER A 8 14.13 7.45 -4.64
CA SER A 8 13.64 6.28 -3.89
C SER A 8 12.89 6.72 -2.63
N VAL A 9 11.77 6.05 -2.33
CA VAL A 9 10.93 6.33 -1.16
C VAL A 9 10.71 5.04 -0.38
N LEU A 10 10.77 5.12 0.95
CA LEU A 10 10.40 4.02 1.85
C LEU A 10 9.07 4.34 2.51
N VAL A 11 8.07 3.48 2.30
CA VAL A 11 6.78 3.50 2.98
C VAL A 11 6.81 2.44 4.09
N VAL A 12 6.54 2.87 5.33
CA VAL A 12 6.51 1.98 6.50
C VAL A 12 5.06 1.74 6.94
N GLY A 13 4.65 0.47 6.92
CA GLY A 13 3.30 0.01 7.21
C GLY A 13 2.53 -0.37 5.94
N GLY A 14 2.23 -1.66 5.78
CA GLY A 14 1.48 -2.25 4.68
C GLY A 14 -0.03 -2.25 4.89
N GLY A 15 -0.59 -1.31 5.66
CA GLY A 15 -2.04 -1.11 5.74
C GLY A 15 -2.60 -0.42 4.48
N ILE A 16 -3.92 -0.24 4.41
CA ILE A 16 -4.58 0.41 3.26
C ILE A 16 -3.97 1.77 2.88
N ALA A 17 -3.64 2.60 3.87
CA ALA A 17 -3.02 3.90 3.64
C ALA A 17 -1.60 3.80 3.04
N GLY A 18 -0.78 2.86 3.56
CA GLY A 18 0.58 2.67 3.07
C GLY A 18 0.62 2.04 1.68
N MET A 19 -0.25 1.07 1.41
CA MET A 19 -0.40 0.49 0.07
C MET A 19 -0.82 1.55 -0.95
N GLN A 20 -1.82 2.38 -0.63
CA GLN A 20 -2.26 3.44 -1.54
C GLN A 20 -1.14 4.47 -1.78
N SER A 21 -0.46 4.91 -0.72
CA SER A 21 0.67 5.84 -0.84
C SER A 21 1.78 5.27 -1.72
N ALA A 22 2.08 3.97 -1.58
CA ALA A 22 3.10 3.30 -2.38
C ALA A 22 2.71 3.24 -3.86
N LEU A 23 1.44 2.96 -4.17
CA LEU A 23 0.91 2.93 -5.54
C LEU A 23 0.94 4.32 -6.18
N ASP A 24 0.55 5.36 -5.44
CA ASP A 24 0.55 6.74 -5.95
C ASP A 24 1.97 7.22 -6.25
N LEU A 25 2.93 6.91 -5.36
CA LEU A 25 4.35 7.24 -5.54
C LEU A 25 4.99 6.45 -6.69
N ALA A 26 4.67 5.16 -6.83
CA ALA A 26 5.15 4.34 -7.93
C ALA A 26 4.60 4.84 -9.28
N SER A 27 3.32 5.20 -9.32
CA SER A 27 2.68 5.81 -10.50
C SER A 27 3.26 7.18 -10.84
N SER A 28 3.79 7.89 -9.85
CA SER A 28 4.48 9.18 -10.01
C SER A 28 5.96 9.04 -10.44
N GLY A 29 6.46 7.81 -10.67
CA GLY A 29 7.81 7.55 -11.18
C GLY A 29 8.90 7.45 -10.10
N TYR A 30 8.53 7.22 -8.84
CA TYR A 30 9.48 6.93 -7.77
C TYR A 30 9.70 5.42 -7.61
N TYR A 31 10.92 5.04 -7.19
CA TYR A 31 11.19 3.68 -6.75
C TYR A 31 10.72 3.51 -5.30
N VAL A 32 9.71 2.67 -5.07
CA VAL A 32 9.08 2.56 -3.75
C VAL A 32 9.46 1.24 -3.08
N TYR A 33 9.98 1.36 -1.86
CA TYR A 33 10.10 0.25 -0.91
C TYR A 33 8.89 0.28 0.02
N LEU A 34 8.17 -0.84 0.16
CA LEU A 34 7.10 -0.99 1.14
C LEU A 34 7.56 -1.96 2.23
N LEU A 35 7.65 -1.49 3.48
CA LEU A 35 8.06 -2.28 4.63
C LEU A 35 6.86 -2.54 5.53
N GLU A 36 6.53 -3.81 5.77
CA GLU A 36 5.53 -4.24 6.75
C GLU A 36 6.23 -5.05 7.85
N LYS A 37 5.80 -4.86 9.10
CA LYS A 37 6.35 -5.57 10.27
C LYS A 37 5.88 -7.02 10.30
N GLY A 38 4.62 -7.25 9.93
CA GLY A 38 4.00 -8.57 9.90
C GLY A 38 4.41 -9.41 8.68
N PRO A 39 4.01 -10.69 8.66
CA PRO A 39 4.25 -11.57 7.51
C PRO A 39 3.36 -11.22 6.30
N SER A 40 2.33 -10.39 6.48
CA SER A 40 1.34 -10.04 5.47
C SER A 40 0.97 -8.57 5.53
N ILE A 41 0.66 -8.00 4.36
CA ILE A 41 0.07 -6.67 4.19
C ILE A 41 -1.45 -6.70 4.42
N GLY A 42 -2.09 -5.52 4.45
CA GLY A 42 -3.53 -5.33 4.66
C GLY A 42 -3.89 -4.59 5.94
N GLY A 43 -3.00 -4.61 6.95
CA GLY A 43 -3.19 -3.89 8.22
C GLY A 43 -4.52 -4.26 8.91
N ALA A 44 -5.17 -3.28 9.55
CA ALA A 44 -6.44 -3.52 10.24
C ALA A 44 -7.59 -3.88 9.29
N MET A 45 -7.55 -3.44 8.03
CA MET A 45 -8.60 -3.71 7.04
C MET A 45 -8.73 -5.21 6.75
N ALA A 46 -7.60 -5.92 6.68
CA ALA A 46 -7.57 -7.37 6.47
C ALA A 46 -8.20 -8.19 7.60
N ALA A 47 -8.40 -7.59 8.78
CA ALA A 47 -9.07 -8.23 9.91
C ALA A 47 -10.59 -7.98 9.95
N LEU A 48 -11.12 -7.15 9.04
CA LEU A 48 -12.54 -6.85 8.94
C LEU A 48 -13.22 -7.85 7.99
N ASP A 49 -14.43 -8.28 8.32
CA ASP A 49 -15.25 -9.08 7.40
C ASP A 49 -15.83 -8.21 6.29
N LYS A 50 -16.36 -7.04 6.67
CA LYS A 50 -17.06 -6.11 5.79
C LYS A 50 -16.69 -4.65 6.03
N THR A 51 -16.83 -3.84 4.98
CA THR A 51 -16.60 -2.38 5.03
C THR A 51 -17.92 -1.61 4.94
N PHE A 52 -18.19 -0.73 5.91
CA PHE A 52 -19.34 0.18 5.84
C PHE A 52 -19.01 1.37 4.90
N PRO A 53 -19.97 1.94 4.14
CA PRO A 53 -21.41 1.65 4.08
C PRO A 53 -21.82 0.58 3.08
N THR A 54 -20.94 0.19 2.16
CA THR A 54 -21.29 -0.66 1.02
C THR A 54 -21.47 -2.13 1.39
N ASN A 55 -20.95 -2.54 2.55
CA ASN A 55 -20.94 -3.92 3.04
C ASN A 55 -20.20 -4.88 2.08
N ASP A 56 -19.16 -4.36 1.44
CA ASP A 56 -18.24 -5.13 0.59
C ASP A 56 -17.25 -5.91 1.45
N CYS A 57 -16.76 -7.03 0.92
CA CYS A 57 -15.67 -7.78 1.55
C CYS A 57 -14.42 -6.90 1.67
N ALA A 58 -13.75 -6.94 2.81
CA ALA A 58 -12.58 -6.09 3.06
C ALA A 58 -11.31 -6.59 2.34
N MET A 59 -11.31 -7.82 1.83
CA MET A 59 -10.23 -8.44 1.06
C MET A 59 -10.79 -9.22 -0.12
#